data_AF-A0A2N0ZUB8-F1
#
_entry.id   AF-A0A2N0ZUB8-F1
#
_cell.length_a   1.000
_cell.length_b   1.000
_cell.length_c   1.000
_cell.angle_alpha   90.00
_cell.angle_beta   90.00
_cell.angle_gamma   90.00
#
_symmetry.space_group_name_H-M   'P 1'
#
loop_
_entity.id
_entity.type
_entity.pdbx_description
1 polymer ?
#
loop_
_entity_poly.entity_id
_entity_poly.type
_entity_poly.pdbx_seq_one_letter_code
_entity_poly.pdbx_strand_id
1 'polypeptide(L)'
;MKIKRINSTQSHPRVLSTGKNSVLGSYDFNTTLVCLESLSKEDLEEMIKHLHALNLEKKPLSYEAYKTLSKIQPLVVHEYTHFFDCTSTVWGAKYLSMMAKAYEADNLNYGGIEKDFHYAKRFYDLLKFLRLPEYFTEKTEAIDNVRPWLYQETMGNRFLSSGQTSNHPIMFIRFLNEDSELLVRSPISTISLLECTAMAQEIDKTIQLIQLSSEPSKTIEAKRYNKKIFDYIYNREITEYSVCAHLMANQYSEPDIHLTYQASALLCRMVLNTPSSIYLQIVEEFNFGSLFSSLPWITKIKLGLDYLDCGILYYLVCKAMPKGKLENLDSMFSLILGAYNRLGVSYEHLKAESEKEFLEYSHAAATSKISSISKIAKAGQKNYSLTDWNKIRLDFHLLSLPRALLGDSNQAHFFPRDENSLDLGDIEQIYNELVTGQLWTERFAEACN
;
A
#
# COMPACT_ATOMS: atom_id res chain seq x y z
N MET A 1 23.45 -0.22 20.76
CA MET A 1 22.55 -0.84 21.76
C MET A 1 21.59 -1.76 20.98
N LYS A 2 21.40 -3.03 21.35
CA LYS A 2 20.50 -3.93 20.59
C LYS A 2 19.07 -3.42 20.71
N ILE A 3 18.47 -2.91 19.63
CA ILE A 3 17.05 -2.59 19.53
C ILE A 3 16.29 -3.89 19.82
N LYS A 4 15.71 -4.01 21.03
CA LYS A 4 14.83 -5.12 21.38
C LYS A 4 13.50 -4.84 20.68
N ARG A 5 13.27 -5.51 19.55
CA ARG A 5 12.05 -5.43 18.76
C ARG A 5 10.87 -5.96 19.57
N ILE A 6 9.84 -5.14 19.75
CA ILE A 6 8.49 -5.59 20.11
C ILE A 6 7.83 -6.01 18.78
N ASN A 7 7.17 -7.17 18.77
CA ASN A 7 6.49 -7.69 17.58
C ASN A 7 5.28 -6.81 17.25
N SER A 8 5.50 -5.75 16.50
CA SER A 8 4.45 -4.95 15.91
C SER A 8 4.93 -4.43 14.56
N THR A 9 4.08 -4.63 13.56
CA THR A 9 4.05 -4.01 12.24
C THR A 9 5.06 -4.45 11.17
N GLN A 10 4.44 -5.05 10.14
CA GLN A 10 4.92 -5.48 8.84
C GLN A 10 6.00 -6.56 8.78
N SER A 11 5.61 -7.70 8.25
CA SER A 11 6.49 -8.81 7.92
C SER A 11 6.20 -9.15 6.47
N HIS A 12 7.05 -8.80 5.51
CA HIS A 12 6.99 -9.33 4.16
C HIS A 12 7.39 -10.81 4.21
N PRO A 13 6.48 -11.80 4.17
CA PRO A 13 6.90 -13.19 4.12
C PRO A 13 7.69 -13.44 2.82
N ARG A 14 8.50 -14.50 2.75
CA ARG A 14 9.28 -14.82 1.53
C ARG A 14 8.36 -14.93 0.31
N VAL A 15 8.31 -13.90 -0.49
CA VAL A 15 7.58 -13.91 -1.77
C VAL A 15 8.53 -14.17 -2.93
N LEU A 16 9.82 -13.84 -2.78
CA LEU A 16 10.78 -13.95 -3.88
C LEU A 16 11.97 -14.93 -3.69
N SER A 17 12.07 -15.72 -2.61
CA SER A 17 13.05 -16.83 -2.51
C SER A 17 12.51 -18.04 -1.74
N THR A 18 13.10 -19.22 -1.99
CA THR A 18 12.56 -20.55 -1.68
C THR A 18 12.66 -20.98 -0.20
N GLY A 19 11.88 -20.41 0.71
CA GLY A 19 11.57 -21.13 1.96
C GLY A 19 10.92 -20.36 3.11
N LYS A 20 10.78 -21.05 4.24
CA LYS A 20 10.05 -20.67 5.47
C LYS A 20 10.34 -19.24 5.98
N ASN A 21 9.26 -18.54 6.36
CA ASN A 21 9.08 -17.44 7.31
C ASN A 21 10.33 -16.62 7.71
N SER A 22 10.83 -15.81 6.79
CA SER A 22 11.77 -14.72 7.09
C SER A 22 11.26 -13.44 6.44
N VAL A 23 11.17 -12.35 7.21
CA VAL A 23 10.81 -11.01 6.72
C VAL A 23 11.89 -10.52 5.76
N LEU A 24 11.53 -10.14 4.53
CA LEU A 24 12.50 -9.60 3.56
C LEU A 24 12.75 -8.10 3.75
N GLY A 25 11.67 -7.37 4.00
CA GLY A 25 11.59 -5.96 4.32
C GLY A 25 10.28 -5.68 5.04
N SER A 26 10.15 -4.46 5.55
CA SER A 26 8.93 -3.98 6.19
C SER A 26 8.90 -2.46 6.29
N TYR A 27 7.74 -1.86 6.08
CA TYR A 27 7.41 -0.51 6.48
C TYR A 27 6.67 -0.49 7.82
N ASP A 28 7.22 0.15 8.84
CA ASP A 28 6.55 0.19 10.14
C ASP A 28 5.50 1.32 10.21
N PHE A 29 4.20 0.97 10.32
CA PHE A 29 3.11 1.96 10.48
C PHE A 29 3.10 2.70 11.83
N ASN A 30 3.92 2.33 12.81
CA ASN A 30 4.01 3.06 14.07
C ASN A 30 5.17 4.07 14.06
N THR A 31 6.23 3.77 13.32
CA THR A 31 7.47 4.56 13.30
C THR A 31 7.83 5.12 11.92
N THR A 32 7.06 4.80 10.89
CA THR A 32 7.28 5.18 9.49
C THR A 32 8.62 4.73 8.90
N LEU A 33 9.31 3.81 9.57
CA LEU A 33 10.63 3.33 9.17
C LEU A 33 10.53 2.33 8.03
N VAL A 34 11.49 2.41 7.11
CA VAL A 34 11.71 1.41 6.07
C VAL A 34 12.82 0.49 6.53
N CYS A 35 12.51 -0.79 6.71
CA CYS A 35 13.45 -1.84 7.08
C CYS A 35 13.60 -2.83 5.92
N LEU A 36 14.83 -3.28 5.69
CA LEU A 36 15.21 -4.22 4.62
C LEU A 36 16.00 -5.36 5.25
N GLU A 37 15.33 -6.18 6.06
CA GLU A 37 15.89 -7.26 6.87
C GLU A 37 16.76 -8.25 6.10
N SER A 38 16.45 -8.48 4.82
CA SER A 38 17.16 -9.44 3.98
C SER A 38 18.43 -8.88 3.33
N LEU A 39 18.69 -7.58 3.51
CA LEU A 39 19.83 -6.89 2.92
C LEU A 39 20.86 -6.53 3.99
N SER A 40 22.13 -6.52 3.61
CA SER A 40 23.25 -6.02 4.42
C SER A 40 23.98 -4.87 3.72
N LYS A 41 24.93 -4.25 4.41
CA LYS A 41 25.78 -3.21 3.82
C LYS A 41 26.56 -3.74 2.62
N GLU A 42 27.01 -4.98 2.65
CA GLU A 42 27.72 -5.62 1.53
C GLU A 42 26.84 -5.73 0.29
N ASP A 43 25.54 -6.05 0.45
CA ASP A 43 24.58 -6.06 -0.66
C ASP A 43 24.47 -4.68 -1.32
N LEU A 44 24.46 -3.61 -0.53
CA LEU A 44 24.41 -2.23 -1.02
C LEU A 44 25.68 -1.86 -1.79
N GLU A 45 26.86 -2.19 -1.25
CA GLU A 45 28.14 -1.94 -1.91
C GLU A 45 28.23 -2.67 -3.26
N GLU A 46 27.75 -3.91 -3.32
CA GLU A 46 27.68 -4.70 -4.55
C GLU A 46 26.71 -4.09 -5.56
N MET A 47 25.53 -3.64 -5.11
CA MET A 47 24.55 -2.94 -5.95
C MET A 47 25.15 -1.67 -6.57
N ILE A 48 25.80 -0.82 -5.77
CA ILE A 48 26.41 0.43 -6.23
C ILE A 48 27.48 0.14 -7.29
N LYS A 49 28.32 -0.87 -7.05
CA LYS A 49 29.35 -1.30 -8.02
C LYS A 49 28.72 -1.69 -9.36
N HIS A 50 27.64 -2.48 -9.35
CA HIS A 50 26.96 -2.88 -10.58
C HIS A 50 26.26 -1.72 -11.29
N LEU A 51 25.59 -0.82 -10.55
CA LEU A 51 24.96 0.37 -11.13
C LEU A 51 25.97 1.32 -11.77
N HIS A 52 27.11 1.53 -11.12
CA HIS A 52 28.18 2.36 -11.66
C HIS A 52 28.74 1.77 -12.97
N ALA A 53 28.96 0.46 -13.02
CA ALA A 53 29.42 -0.23 -14.22
C ALA A 53 28.40 -0.12 -15.38
N LEU A 54 27.10 -0.26 -15.10
CA LEU A 54 26.03 -0.13 -16.10
C LEU A 54 25.99 1.28 -16.71
N ASN A 55 26.08 2.31 -15.88
CA ASN A 55 26.03 3.70 -16.33
C ASN A 55 27.23 4.07 -17.20
N LEU A 56 28.42 3.55 -16.90
CA LEU A 56 29.64 3.84 -17.66
C LEU A 56 29.72 3.05 -18.96
N GLU A 57 29.41 1.75 -18.92
CA GLU A 57 29.70 0.86 -20.04
C GLU A 57 28.56 0.77 -21.07
N LYS A 58 27.34 1.20 -20.72
CA LYS A 58 26.13 1.06 -21.55
C LYS A 58 25.94 -0.36 -22.13
N LYS A 59 26.47 -1.37 -21.43
CA LYS A 59 26.37 -2.78 -21.82
C LYS A 59 25.10 -3.40 -21.24
N PRO A 60 24.59 -4.49 -21.85
CA PRO A 60 23.57 -5.32 -21.24
C PRO A 60 23.99 -5.79 -19.84
N LEU A 61 23.00 -5.99 -18.99
CA LEU A 61 23.18 -6.44 -17.62
C LEU A 61 23.78 -7.85 -17.60
N SER A 62 24.96 -8.01 -16.98
CA SER A 62 25.54 -9.34 -16.75
C SER A 62 24.66 -10.16 -15.82
N TYR A 63 24.82 -11.49 -15.83
CA TYR A 63 24.00 -12.37 -14.97
C TYR A 63 24.23 -12.08 -13.48
N GLU A 64 25.47 -11.82 -13.07
CA GLU A 64 25.84 -11.45 -11.70
C GLU A 64 25.17 -10.14 -11.30
N ALA A 65 25.28 -9.11 -12.15
CA ALA A 65 24.64 -7.83 -11.92
C ALA A 65 23.11 -7.97 -11.84
N TYR A 66 22.50 -8.78 -12.71
CA TYR A 66 21.08 -9.08 -12.66
C TYR A 66 20.68 -9.75 -11.36
N LYS A 67 21.42 -10.76 -10.91
CA LYS A 67 21.14 -11.49 -9.67
C LYS A 67 21.17 -10.54 -8.46
N THR A 68 22.15 -9.65 -8.40
CA THR A 68 22.28 -8.68 -7.31
C THR A 68 21.18 -7.62 -7.36
N LEU A 69 20.94 -7.01 -8.53
CA LEU A 69 19.90 -5.99 -8.66
C LEU A 69 18.47 -6.54 -8.47
N SER A 70 18.18 -7.76 -8.94
CA SER A 70 16.86 -8.40 -8.80
C SER A 70 16.55 -8.84 -7.38
N LYS A 71 17.58 -9.04 -6.53
CA LYS A 71 17.41 -9.24 -5.08
C LYS A 71 17.01 -7.92 -4.38
N ILE A 72 17.61 -6.81 -4.79
CA ILE A 72 17.61 -5.56 -4.02
C ILE A 72 16.54 -4.59 -4.52
N GLN A 73 16.56 -4.22 -5.79
CA GLN A 73 15.76 -3.10 -6.29
C GLN A 73 14.25 -3.31 -6.17
N PRO A 74 13.67 -4.50 -6.49
CA PRO A 74 12.25 -4.73 -6.35
C PRO A 74 11.78 -4.56 -4.89
N LEU A 75 12.55 -5.09 -3.92
CA LEU A 75 12.25 -4.94 -2.49
C LEU A 75 12.35 -3.48 -2.03
N VAL A 76 13.40 -2.77 -2.46
CA VAL A 76 13.58 -1.34 -2.12
C VAL A 76 12.39 -0.52 -2.61
N VAL A 77 12.01 -0.65 -3.89
CA VAL A 77 10.88 0.13 -4.43
C VAL A 77 9.55 -0.27 -3.78
N HIS A 78 9.37 -1.53 -3.38
CA HIS A 78 8.20 -2.00 -2.64
C HIS A 78 8.05 -1.23 -1.32
N GLU A 79 9.06 -1.30 -0.44
CA GLU A 79 8.96 -0.69 0.89
C GLU A 79 8.92 0.84 0.86
N TYR A 80 9.64 1.47 -0.09
CA TYR A 80 9.53 2.92 -0.28
C TYR A 80 8.19 3.34 -0.90
N THR A 81 7.46 2.44 -1.57
CA THR A 81 6.09 2.72 -2.00
C THR A 81 5.16 2.80 -0.80
N HIS A 82 5.29 1.91 0.19
CA HIS A 82 4.56 2.02 1.46
C HIS A 82 4.85 3.34 2.16
N PHE A 83 6.14 3.73 2.26
CA PHE A 83 6.50 5.05 2.79
C PHE A 83 5.82 6.18 2.02
N PHE A 84 5.86 6.15 0.68
CA PHE A 84 5.23 7.16 -0.14
C PHE A 84 3.71 7.20 0.09
N ASP A 85 3.01 6.08 -0.02
CA ASP A 85 1.55 6.04 0.07
C ASP A 85 1.07 6.46 1.47
N CYS A 86 1.83 6.17 2.52
CA CYS A 86 1.54 6.57 3.89
C CYS A 86 1.91 8.02 4.24
N THR A 87 2.60 8.75 3.36
CA THR A 87 3.08 10.11 3.69
C THR A 87 2.70 11.16 2.65
N SER A 88 2.42 10.73 1.43
CA SER A 88 2.35 11.56 0.22
C SER A 88 1.05 11.34 -0.57
N THR A 89 0.01 10.81 0.09
CA THR A 89 -1.36 10.74 -0.42
C THR A 89 -2.33 11.41 0.56
N VAL A 90 -3.59 11.69 0.16
CA VAL A 90 -4.60 12.20 1.10
C VAL A 90 -4.79 11.26 2.30
N TRP A 91 -4.88 9.96 2.04
CA TRP A 91 -4.94 8.95 3.08
C TRP A 91 -3.70 8.99 3.99
N GLY A 92 -2.50 9.06 3.40
CA GLY A 92 -1.23 9.16 4.13
C GLY A 92 -1.14 10.42 5.00
N ALA A 93 -1.55 11.59 4.49
CA ALA A 93 -1.59 12.83 5.26
C ALA A 93 -2.53 12.75 6.46
N LYS A 94 -3.72 12.14 6.29
CA LYS A 94 -4.65 11.85 7.40
C LYS A 94 -4.02 10.93 8.43
N TYR A 95 -3.40 9.85 7.98
CA TYR A 95 -2.71 8.88 8.82
C TYR A 95 -1.61 9.56 9.66
N LEU A 96 -0.74 10.37 9.04
CA LEU A 96 0.31 11.11 9.76
C LEU A 96 -0.27 12.13 10.74
N SER A 97 -1.35 12.83 10.36
CA SER A 97 -2.04 13.76 11.26
C SER A 97 -2.66 13.05 12.46
N MET A 98 -3.23 11.86 12.26
CA MET A 98 -3.76 11.02 13.34
C MET A 98 -2.64 10.50 14.25
N MET A 99 -1.52 10.06 13.68
CA MET A 99 -0.33 9.67 14.45
C MET A 99 0.18 10.84 15.31
N ALA A 100 0.32 12.03 14.73
CA ALA A 100 0.74 13.24 15.46
C ALA A 100 -0.17 13.52 16.67
N LYS A 101 -1.49 13.56 16.45
CA LYS A 101 -2.47 13.81 17.51
C LYS A 101 -2.46 12.73 18.59
N ALA A 102 -2.33 11.46 18.21
CA ALA A 102 -2.28 10.34 19.14
C ALA A 102 -1.04 10.41 20.04
N TYR A 103 0.12 10.69 19.45
CA TYR A 103 1.38 10.71 20.18
C TYR A 103 1.52 11.97 21.04
N GLU A 104 1.07 13.13 20.56
CA GLU A 104 1.04 14.37 21.35
C GLU A 104 0.01 14.36 22.48
N ALA A 105 -0.96 13.44 22.46
CA ALA A 105 -1.88 13.23 23.56
C ALA A 105 -1.19 12.63 24.80
N ASP A 106 0.06 12.16 24.70
CA ASP A 106 0.84 11.69 25.85
C ASP A 106 1.13 12.86 26.81
N ASN A 107 0.57 12.76 28.02
CA ASN A 107 0.73 13.77 29.06
C ASN A 107 2.16 13.85 29.61
N LEU A 108 2.93 12.75 29.57
CA LEU A 108 4.28 12.69 30.12
C LEU A 108 5.31 13.35 29.20
N ASN A 109 5.16 13.15 27.88
CA ASN A 109 6.15 13.58 26.90
C ASN A 109 5.78 14.89 26.18
N TYR A 110 4.49 15.15 25.97
CA TYR A 110 4.03 16.28 25.13
C TYR A 110 2.99 17.19 25.80
N GLY A 111 2.65 16.89 27.06
CA GLY A 111 1.72 17.68 27.87
C GLY A 111 0.26 17.55 27.44
N GLY A 112 -0.10 16.44 26.80
CA GLY A 112 -1.50 16.11 26.52
C GLY A 112 -2.35 16.03 27.78
N ILE A 113 -3.66 16.21 27.64
CA ILE A 113 -4.62 16.13 28.74
C ILE A 113 -5.65 15.04 28.48
N GLU A 114 -6.26 14.52 29.54
CA GLU A 114 -7.12 13.32 29.49
C GLU A 114 -8.21 13.38 28.41
N LYS A 115 -8.81 14.56 28.19
CA LYS A 115 -9.82 14.76 27.14
C LYS A 115 -9.32 14.39 25.74
N ASP A 116 -8.02 14.46 25.49
CA ASP A 116 -7.37 14.22 24.20
C ASP A 116 -6.88 12.78 24.04
N PHE A 117 -6.89 11.96 25.11
CA PHE A 117 -6.37 10.57 25.06
C PHE A 117 -7.15 9.68 24.08
N HIS A 118 -8.41 10.01 23.78
CA HIS A 118 -9.20 9.31 22.77
C HIS A 118 -8.54 9.30 21.37
N TYR A 119 -7.64 10.25 21.06
CA TYR A 119 -6.87 10.22 19.81
C TYR A 119 -5.94 9.00 19.74
N ALA A 120 -5.34 8.59 20.86
CA ALA A 120 -4.52 7.37 20.93
C ALA A 120 -5.36 6.14 20.58
N LYS A 121 -6.54 5.98 21.18
CA LYS A 121 -7.45 4.86 20.85
C LYS A 121 -7.87 4.87 19.38
N ARG A 122 -8.19 6.05 18.82
CA ARG A 122 -8.56 6.18 17.41
C ARG A 122 -7.43 5.78 16.46
N PHE A 123 -6.19 6.17 16.76
CA PHE A 123 -5.03 5.78 15.95
C PHE A 123 -4.71 4.28 16.08
N TYR A 124 -4.79 3.74 17.29
CA TYR A 124 -4.67 2.29 17.52
C TYR A 124 -5.70 1.50 16.70
N ASP A 125 -6.96 1.92 16.72
CA ASP A 125 -8.03 1.26 15.95
C ASP A 125 -7.81 1.38 14.44
N LEU A 126 -7.32 2.53 13.95
CA LEU A 126 -6.93 2.69 12.55
C LEU A 126 -5.92 1.61 12.13
N LEU A 127 -4.85 1.44 12.90
CA LEU A 127 -3.81 0.44 12.60
C LEU A 127 -4.34 -1.00 12.69
N LYS A 128 -5.14 -1.30 13.73
CA LYS A 128 -5.78 -2.61 13.89
C LYS A 128 -6.66 -2.98 12.70
N PHE A 129 -7.41 -2.02 12.16
CA PHE A 129 -8.33 -2.25 11.06
C PHE A 129 -7.72 -2.00 9.67
N LEU A 130 -6.47 -1.54 9.59
CA LEU A 130 -5.75 -1.40 8.32
C LEU A 130 -5.60 -2.75 7.61
N ARG A 131 -5.11 -3.77 8.34
CA ARG A 131 -4.99 -5.16 7.84
C ARG A 131 -6.30 -5.94 7.97
N LEU A 132 -7.18 -5.48 8.85
CA LEU A 132 -8.27 -6.25 9.45
C LEU A 132 -7.73 -7.47 10.25
N PRO A 133 -8.40 -7.84 11.36
CA PRO A 133 -8.08 -9.08 12.06
C PRO A 133 -8.14 -10.32 11.16
N GLU A 134 -7.29 -11.32 11.44
CA GLU A 134 -7.18 -12.57 10.66
C GLU A 134 -8.52 -13.27 10.44
N TYR A 135 -9.44 -13.18 11.40
CA TYR A 135 -10.81 -13.69 11.29
C TYR A 135 -11.52 -13.33 9.96
N PHE A 136 -11.26 -12.13 9.43
CA PHE A 136 -11.92 -11.69 8.20
C PHE A 136 -11.40 -12.42 6.95
N THR A 137 -10.20 -12.99 7.02
CA THR A 137 -9.60 -13.83 5.99
C THR A 137 -9.83 -15.31 6.31
N GLU A 138 -10.72 -15.95 5.56
CA GLU A 138 -11.08 -17.36 5.77
C GLU A 138 -10.29 -18.21 4.77
N LYS A 139 -9.32 -19.01 5.25
CA LYS A 139 -8.55 -19.95 4.44
C LYS A 139 -9.03 -21.37 4.72
N THR A 140 -9.20 -22.18 3.69
CA THR A 140 -9.64 -23.58 3.82
C THR A 140 -8.56 -24.55 3.36
N GLU A 141 -8.80 -25.84 3.59
CA GLU A 141 -7.97 -26.94 3.07
C GLU A 141 -8.40 -27.43 1.67
N ALA A 142 -9.36 -26.75 1.01
CA ALA A 142 -9.84 -27.15 -0.32
C ALA A 142 -8.69 -27.24 -1.34
N ILE A 143 -8.76 -28.18 -2.28
CA ILE A 143 -7.65 -28.44 -3.20
C ILE A 143 -7.55 -27.30 -4.24
N ASP A 144 -6.36 -26.70 -4.38
CA ASP A 144 -6.02 -25.77 -5.48
C ASP A 144 -5.52 -26.59 -6.68
N ASN A 145 -6.47 -27.07 -7.48
CA ASN A 145 -6.25 -27.93 -8.65
C ASN A 145 -6.23 -27.14 -9.97
N VAL A 146 -7.07 -26.11 -10.10
CA VAL A 146 -7.27 -25.38 -11.36
C VAL A 146 -7.14 -23.87 -11.16
N ARG A 147 -6.45 -23.24 -12.11
CA ARG A 147 -6.27 -21.79 -12.22
C ARG A 147 -6.66 -21.34 -13.63
N PRO A 148 -7.29 -20.17 -13.83
CA PRO A 148 -7.65 -19.17 -12.81
C PRO A 148 -8.73 -19.67 -11.84
N TRP A 149 -8.69 -19.19 -10.60
CA TRP A 149 -9.73 -19.50 -9.60
C TRP A 149 -11.07 -18.91 -10.01
N LEU A 150 -12.16 -19.60 -9.65
CA LEU A 150 -13.49 -19.01 -9.67
C LEU A 150 -13.56 -17.93 -8.58
N TYR A 151 -14.47 -16.96 -8.73
CA TYR A 151 -14.63 -15.91 -7.74
C TYR A 151 -16.10 -15.57 -7.47
N GLN A 152 -16.35 -15.08 -6.25
CA GLN A 152 -17.64 -14.55 -5.85
C GLN A 152 -17.45 -13.31 -4.98
N GLU A 153 -18.17 -12.24 -5.32
CA GLU A 153 -18.23 -11.01 -4.54
C GLU A 153 -19.20 -11.17 -3.36
N THR A 154 -18.74 -10.80 -2.15
CA THR A 154 -19.58 -10.81 -0.94
C THR A 154 -19.28 -9.60 -0.06
N MET A 155 -20.20 -9.26 0.85
CA MET A 155 -19.99 -8.18 1.82
C MET A 155 -20.40 -8.62 3.23
N GLY A 156 -19.49 -8.45 4.17
CA GLY A 156 -19.75 -8.60 5.61
C GLY A 156 -19.65 -7.26 6.32
N ASN A 157 -19.66 -7.28 7.66
CA ASN A 157 -19.46 -6.10 8.49
C ASN A 157 -18.39 -6.37 9.55
N ARG A 158 -17.79 -5.30 10.09
CA ARG A 158 -16.89 -5.36 11.24
C ARG A 158 -17.66 -5.73 12.52
N PHE A 159 -16.92 -6.02 13.59
CA PHE A 159 -17.47 -6.19 14.93
C PHE A 159 -17.09 -5.01 15.81
N LEU A 160 -18.00 -4.64 16.71
CA LEU A 160 -17.76 -3.69 17.80
C LEU A 160 -16.91 -4.35 18.89
N SER A 161 -16.37 -3.54 19.81
CA SER A 161 -15.65 -4.05 20.99
C SER A 161 -16.51 -4.96 21.88
N SER A 162 -17.83 -4.81 21.84
CA SER A 162 -18.79 -5.70 22.52
C SER A 162 -18.96 -7.08 21.85
N GLY A 163 -18.32 -7.31 20.69
CA GLY A 163 -18.51 -8.52 19.88
C GLY A 163 -19.74 -8.50 18.98
N GLN A 164 -20.60 -7.47 19.10
CA GLN A 164 -21.76 -7.30 18.23
C GLN A 164 -21.34 -6.88 16.81
N THR A 165 -22.09 -7.31 15.80
CA THR A 165 -21.89 -6.87 14.42
C THR A 165 -22.15 -5.36 14.30
N SER A 166 -21.21 -4.62 13.72
CA SER A 166 -21.39 -3.21 13.41
C SER A 166 -22.09 -3.03 12.05
N ASN A 167 -22.35 -1.77 11.70
CA ASN A 167 -22.81 -1.37 10.37
C ASN A 167 -21.65 -0.94 9.45
N HIS A 168 -20.38 -1.10 9.86
CA HIS A 168 -19.21 -0.80 9.03
C HIS A 168 -18.95 -1.98 8.08
N PRO A 169 -19.26 -1.86 6.78
CA PRO A 169 -19.16 -2.96 5.83
C PRO A 169 -17.70 -3.26 5.46
N ILE A 170 -17.47 -4.48 4.99
CA ILE A 170 -16.20 -4.91 4.39
C ILE A 170 -16.54 -5.63 3.08
N MET A 171 -15.86 -5.24 2.00
CA MET A 171 -15.94 -5.92 0.72
C MET A 171 -15.02 -7.15 0.71
N PHE A 172 -15.53 -8.30 0.26
CA PHE A 172 -14.79 -9.56 0.19
C PHE A 172 -14.86 -10.20 -1.18
N ILE A 173 -13.74 -10.74 -1.64
CA ILE A 173 -13.68 -11.67 -2.76
C ILE A 173 -13.49 -13.08 -2.20
N ARG A 174 -14.41 -13.98 -2.53
CA ARG A 174 -14.29 -15.42 -2.25
C ARG A 174 -13.71 -16.08 -3.48
N PHE A 175 -12.51 -16.62 -3.37
CA PHE A 175 -11.87 -17.42 -4.40
C PHE A 175 -12.25 -18.89 -4.20
N LEU A 176 -12.69 -19.55 -5.26
CA LEU A 176 -13.16 -20.93 -5.24
C LEU A 176 -12.36 -21.78 -6.25
N ASN A 177 -12.28 -23.09 -6.00
CA ASN A 177 -11.75 -24.04 -6.98
C ASN A 177 -12.78 -24.37 -8.06
N GLU A 178 -12.45 -25.29 -8.98
CA GLU A 178 -13.36 -25.70 -10.06
C GLU A 178 -14.66 -26.35 -9.55
N ASP A 179 -14.61 -26.98 -8.38
CA ASP A 179 -15.74 -27.63 -7.71
C ASP A 179 -16.60 -26.64 -6.89
N SER A 180 -16.33 -25.33 -7.00
CA SER A 180 -16.99 -24.25 -6.24
C SER A 180 -16.77 -24.32 -4.72
N GLU A 181 -15.74 -25.04 -4.27
CA GLU A 181 -15.31 -25.04 -2.88
C GLU A 181 -14.48 -23.78 -2.58
N LEU A 182 -14.73 -23.15 -1.43
CA LEU A 182 -13.97 -21.98 -1.01
C LEU A 182 -12.50 -22.34 -0.82
N LEU A 183 -11.59 -21.66 -1.52
CA LEU A 183 -10.15 -21.70 -1.26
C LEU A 183 -9.77 -20.67 -0.20
N VAL A 184 -10.19 -19.41 -0.44
CA VAL A 184 -9.92 -18.29 0.47
C VAL A 184 -10.94 -17.17 0.27
N ARG A 185 -11.41 -16.58 1.37
CA ARG A 185 -12.11 -15.29 1.37
C ARG A 185 -11.10 -14.20 1.75
N SER A 186 -10.88 -13.24 0.85
CA SER A 186 -9.98 -12.11 1.10
C SER A 186 -10.77 -10.80 1.18
N PRO A 187 -10.58 -9.98 2.22
CA PRO A 187 -11.11 -8.62 2.21
C PRO A 187 -10.37 -7.75 1.19
N ILE A 188 -11.06 -6.74 0.65
CA ILE A 188 -10.42 -5.57 0.04
C ILE A 188 -10.34 -4.53 1.16
N SER A 189 -9.17 -4.41 1.79
CA SER A 189 -8.91 -3.48 2.87
C SER A 189 -7.87 -2.43 2.43
N THR A 190 -7.65 -1.41 3.26
CA THR A 190 -6.63 -0.40 2.97
C THR A 190 -5.24 -1.02 2.79
N ILE A 191 -4.86 -2.03 3.58
CA ILE A 191 -3.57 -2.72 3.36
C ILE A 191 -3.53 -3.35 1.95
N SER A 192 -4.63 -3.91 1.44
CA SER A 192 -4.65 -4.51 0.11
C SER A 192 -4.40 -3.50 -1.01
N LEU A 193 -4.81 -2.24 -0.80
CA LEU A 193 -4.50 -1.16 -1.74
C LEU A 193 -3.02 -0.78 -1.69
N LEU A 194 -2.45 -0.65 -0.49
CA LEU A 194 -1.02 -0.34 -0.27
C LEU A 194 -0.11 -1.45 -0.83
N GLU A 195 -0.48 -2.72 -0.60
CA GLU A 195 0.26 -3.85 -1.18
C GLU A 195 0.12 -3.89 -2.71
N CYS A 196 -1.06 -3.54 -3.24
CA CYS A 196 -1.26 -3.53 -4.70
C CYS A 196 -0.39 -2.48 -5.40
N THR A 197 -0.21 -1.28 -4.83
CA THR A 197 0.67 -0.24 -5.39
C THR A 197 2.14 -0.63 -5.26
N ALA A 198 2.56 -1.16 -4.11
CA ALA A 198 3.92 -1.64 -3.88
C ALA A 198 4.29 -2.80 -4.82
N MET A 199 3.41 -3.79 -4.97
CA MET A 199 3.59 -4.91 -5.90
C MET A 199 3.67 -4.44 -7.34
N ALA A 200 2.90 -3.44 -7.76
CA ALA A 200 3.02 -2.90 -9.12
C ALA A 200 4.41 -2.29 -9.38
N GLN A 201 5.01 -1.57 -8.41
CA GLN A 201 6.39 -1.09 -8.54
C GLN A 201 7.38 -2.25 -8.60
N GLU A 202 7.22 -3.26 -7.74
CA GLU A 202 8.08 -4.44 -7.68
C GLU A 202 8.09 -5.20 -9.02
N ILE A 203 6.89 -5.41 -9.59
CA ILE A 203 6.71 -6.09 -10.86
C ILE A 203 7.36 -5.32 -11.99
N ASP A 204 7.04 -4.03 -12.09
CA ASP A 204 7.57 -3.16 -13.12
C ASP A 204 9.10 -3.08 -13.04
N LYS A 205 9.66 -2.97 -11.82
CA LYS A 205 11.10 -2.94 -11.60
C LYS A 205 11.79 -4.25 -11.98
N THR A 206 11.15 -5.38 -11.68
CA THR A 206 11.66 -6.70 -12.08
C THR A 206 11.66 -6.86 -13.59
N ILE A 207 10.58 -6.48 -14.27
CA ILE A 207 10.48 -6.50 -15.73
C ILE A 207 11.56 -5.61 -16.35
N GLN A 208 11.78 -4.40 -15.84
CA GLN A 208 12.85 -3.52 -16.32
C GLN A 208 14.23 -4.19 -16.25
N LEU A 209 14.55 -4.84 -15.12
CA LEU A 209 15.82 -5.55 -14.95
C LEU A 209 15.99 -6.70 -15.95
N ILE A 210 14.94 -7.49 -16.17
CA ILE A 210 14.93 -8.57 -17.18
C ILE A 210 15.15 -7.97 -18.57
N GLN A 211 14.55 -6.82 -18.87
CA GLN A 211 14.70 -6.17 -20.18
C GLN A 211 16.11 -5.59 -20.41
N LEU A 212 16.86 -5.28 -19.35
CA LEU A 212 18.24 -4.83 -19.44
C LEU A 212 19.24 -5.98 -19.64
N SER A 213 18.86 -7.24 -19.38
CA SER A 213 19.70 -8.42 -19.62
C SER A 213 19.87 -8.72 -21.10
N SER A 214 21.00 -9.33 -21.47
CA SER A 214 21.23 -9.86 -22.82
C SER A 214 20.53 -11.21 -23.03
N GLU A 215 20.30 -11.58 -24.30
CA GLU A 215 19.94 -12.96 -24.65
C GLU A 215 21.14 -13.90 -24.42
N PRO A 216 20.93 -15.16 -23.97
CA PRO A 216 19.64 -15.82 -23.71
C PRO A 216 19.06 -15.59 -22.30
N SER A 217 19.79 -14.88 -21.42
CA SER A 217 19.38 -14.67 -20.02
C SER A 217 18.03 -13.98 -19.91
N LYS A 218 17.76 -12.96 -20.73
CA LYS A 218 16.45 -12.29 -20.80
C LYS A 218 15.30 -13.29 -20.96
N THR A 219 15.37 -14.17 -21.96
CA THR A 219 14.32 -15.17 -22.21
C THR A 219 14.14 -16.15 -21.04
N ILE A 220 15.24 -16.60 -20.44
CA ILE A 220 15.21 -17.55 -19.31
C ILE A 220 14.57 -16.90 -18.08
N GLU A 221 14.99 -15.68 -17.75
CA GLU A 221 14.53 -14.96 -16.58
C GLU A 221 13.08 -14.50 -16.72
N ALA A 222 12.65 -14.06 -17.93
CA ALA A 222 11.25 -13.77 -18.22
C ALA A 222 10.35 -15.00 -17.96
N LYS A 223 10.74 -16.19 -18.43
CA LYS A 223 9.98 -17.43 -18.19
C LYS A 223 9.92 -17.81 -16.71
N ARG A 224 11.04 -17.69 -16.00
CA ARG A 224 11.11 -17.94 -14.55
C ARG A 224 10.22 -16.98 -13.78
N TYR A 225 10.28 -15.70 -14.10
CA TYR A 225 9.51 -14.66 -13.45
C TYR A 225 8.00 -14.83 -13.71
N ASN A 226 7.59 -15.10 -14.96
CA ASN A 226 6.19 -15.35 -15.29
C ASN A 226 5.59 -16.52 -14.51
N LYS A 227 6.33 -17.63 -14.37
CA LYS A 227 5.89 -18.75 -13.51
C LYS A 227 5.75 -18.31 -12.06
N LYS A 228 6.75 -17.58 -11.54
CA LYS A 228 6.80 -17.13 -10.16
C LYS A 228 5.64 -16.19 -9.81
N ILE A 229 5.37 -15.18 -10.64
CA ILE A 229 4.25 -14.25 -10.41
C ILE A 229 2.90 -14.95 -10.54
N PHE A 230 2.77 -15.90 -11.47
CA PHE A 230 1.55 -16.69 -11.60
C PHE A 230 1.29 -17.53 -10.35
N ASP A 231 2.31 -18.23 -9.82
CA ASP A 231 2.20 -18.98 -8.57
C ASP A 231 1.90 -18.09 -7.37
N TYR A 232 2.41 -16.85 -7.39
CA TYR A 232 2.20 -15.86 -6.34
C TYR A 232 0.75 -15.35 -6.29
N ILE A 233 0.19 -14.92 -7.42
CA ILE A 233 -1.17 -14.34 -7.44
C ILE A 233 -2.23 -15.37 -7.05
N TYR A 234 -1.98 -16.65 -7.33
CA TYR A 234 -2.81 -17.79 -6.94
C TYR A 234 -2.26 -18.48 -5.69
N ASN A 235 -1.83 -17.70 -4.70
CA ASN A 235 -1.43 -18.22 -3.38
C ASN A 235 -2.42 -17.75 -2.31
N ARG A 236 -3.15 -18.71 -1.72
CA ARG A 236 -4.20 -18.44 -0.73
C ARG A 236 -3.68 -17.83 0.57
N GLU A 237 -2.37 -17.93 0.82
CA GLU A 237 -1.76 -17.45 2.05
C GLU A 237 -1.57 -15.94 2.11
N ILE A 238 -1.57 -15.29 0.94
CA ILE A 238 -1.11 -13.90 0.74
C ILE A 238 -2.02 -13.15 -0.24
N THR A 239 -3.32 -13.44 -0.21
CA THR A 239 -4.30 -12.78 -1.09
C THR A 239 -4.43 -11.28 -0.84
N GLU A 240 -3.98 -10.77 0.30
CA GLU A 240 -3.94 -9.32 0.58
C GLU A 240 -3.14 -8.55 -0.47
N TYR A 241 -2.17 -9.19 -1.12
CA TYR A 241 -1.33 -8.60 -2.17
C TYR A 241 -1.92 -8.71 -3.59
N SER A 242 -2.95 -9.54 -3.80
CA SER A 242 -3.48 -9.85 -5.13
C SER A 242 -4.98 -9.63 -5.29
N VAL A 243 -5.73 -9.44 -4.21
CA VAL A 243 -7.20 -9.32 -4.25
C VAL A 243 -7.69 -8.14 -5.11
N CYS A 244 -6.99 -6.99 -5.06
CA CYS A 244 -7.28 -5.83 -5.91
C CYS A 244 -7.06 -6.17 -7.39
N ALA A 245 -5.89 -6.75 -7.71
CA ALA A 245 -5.56 -7.19 -9.06
C ALA A 245 -6.56 -8.22 -9.59
N HIS A 246 -6.93 -9.21 -8.80
CA HIS A 246 -7.95 -10.20 -9.19
C HIS A 246 -9.30 -9.56 -9.50
N LEU A 247 -9.77 -8.60 -8.69
CA LEU A 247 -11.02 -7.90 -8.99
C LEU A 247 -10.94 -7.17 -10.35
N MET A 248 -9.83 -6.48 -10.61
CA MET A 248 -9.60 -5.77 -11.88
C MET A 248 -9.52 -6.73 -13.08
N ALA A 249 -8.75 -7.82 -12.97
CA ALA A 249 -8.61 -8.83 -14.02
C ALA A 249 -9.97 -9.43 -14.37
N ASN A 250 -10.76 -9.79 -13.35
CA ASN A 250 -12.09 -10.36 -13.54
C ASN A 250 -13.07 -9.36 -14.17
N GLN A 251 -13.00 -8.09 -13.79
CA GLN A 251 -13.86 -7.04 -14.34
C GLN A 251 -13.62 -6.83 -15.85
N TYR A 252 -12.37 -6.94 -16.31
CA TYR A 252 -11.99 -6.71 -17.71
C TYR A 252 -11.70 -7.99 -18.52
N SER A 253 -11.77 -9.17 -17.88
CA SER A 253 -11.31 -10.43 -18.46
C SER A 253 -9.86 -10.33 -18.99
N GLU A 254 -8.99 -9.65 -18.22
CA GLU A 254 -7.60 -9.39 -18.60
C GLU A 254 -6.67 -10.47 -18.00
N PRO A 255 -6.06 -11.35 -18.82
CA PRO A 255 -5.15 -12.38 -18.32
C PRO A 255 -3.73 -11.87 -18.02
N ASP A 256 -3.32 -10.72 -18.55
CA ASP A 256 -1.99 -10.17 -18.30
C ASP A 256 -1.89 -9.61 -16.86
N ILE A 257 -1.09 -10.30 -16.04
CA ILE A 257 -0.88 -9.96 -14.64
C ILE A 257 -0.26 -8.56 -14.50
N HIS A 258 0.68 -8.20 -15.38
CA HIS A 258 1.34 -6.91 -15.32
C HIS A 258 0.37 -5.79 -15.65
N LEU A 259 -0.40 -5.89 -16.74
CA LEU A 259 -1.43 -4.89 -17.09
C LEU A 259 -2.49 -4.75 -16.00
N THR A 260 -2.87 -5.86 -15.38
CA THR A 260 -3.84 -5.89 -14.29
C THR A 260 -3.32 -5.16 -13.04
N TYR A 261 -2.10 -5.45 -12.60
CA TYR A 261 -1.48 -4.73 -11.47
C TYR A 261 -1.29 -3.25 -11.81
N GLN A 262 -0.96 -2.95 -13.07
CA GLN A 262 -0.79 -1.58 -13.52
C GLN A 262 -2.09 -0.76 -13.39
N ALA A 263 -3.19 -1.28 -13.96
CA ALA A 263 -4.51 -0.65 -13.83
C ALA A 263 -4.98 -0.57 -12.37
N SER A 264 -4.72 -1.62 -11.59
CA SER A 264 -5.10 -1.67 -10.18
C SER A 264 -4.34 -0.66 -9.35
N ALA A 265 -3.04 -0.46 -9.59
CA ALA A 265 -2.22 0.52 -8.88
C ALA A 265 -2.62 1.96 -9.21
N LEU A 266 -2.96 2.27 -10.48
CA LEU A 266 -3.54 3.56 -10.84
C LEU A 266 -4.83 3.82 -10.06
N LEU A 267 -5.73 2.82 -10.01
CA LEU A 267 -6.97 2.94 -9.26
C LEU A 267 -6.71 3.10 -7.75
N CYS A 268 -5.80 2.33 -7.17
CA CYS A 268 -5.41 2.48 -5.77
C CYS A 268 -4.87 3.89 -5.49
N ARG A 269 -4.03 4.44 -6.37
CA ARG A 269 -3.50 5.81 -6.23
C ARG A 269 -4.60 6.87 -6.28
N MET A 270 -5.60 6.70 -7.13
CA MET A 270 -6.78 7.58 -7.18
C MET A 270 -7.62 7.47 -5.90
N VAL A 271 -7.86 6.25 -5.41
CA VAL A 271 -8.63 6.00 -4.18
C VAL A 271 -7.94 6.57 -2.94
N LEU A 272 -6.62 6.35 -2.80
CA LEU A 272 -5.82 6.88 -1.69
C LEU A 272 -5.75 8.42 -1.69
N ASN A 273 -5.98 9.05 -2.83
CA ASN A 273 -6.08 10.50 -2.96
C ASN A 273 -7.53 11.01 -3.10
N THR A 274 -8.54 10.16 -2.89
CA THR A 274 -9.92 10.66 -2.89
C THR A 274 -10.21 11.34 -1.56
N PRO A 275 -10.58 12.64 -1.56
CA PRO A 275 -10.91 13.40 -0.36
C PRO A 275 -12.29 13.02 0.18
N SER A 276 -12.52 13.26 1.47
CA SER A 276 -13.78 12.94 2.17
C SER A 276 -14.99 13.60 1.52
N SER A 277 -14.84 14.82 0.99
CA SER A 277 -15.91 15.53 0.29
C SER A 277 -16.43 14.76 -0.92
N ILE A 278 -15.55 14.06 -1.64
CA ILE A 278 -15.93 13.26 -2.80
C ILE A 278 -16.64 11.97 -2.40
N TYR A 279 -16.25 11.32 -1.30
CA TYR A 279 -17.01 10.17 -0.78
C TYR A 279 -18.47 10.55 -0.50
N LEU A 280 -18.67 11.66 0.21
CA LEU A 280 -20.00 12.15 0.59
C LEU A 280 -20.81 12.60 -0.63
N GLN A 281 -20.18 13.30 -1.57
CA GLN A 281 -20.80 13.69 -2.83
C GLN A 281 -21.35 12.46 -3.58
N ILE A 282 -20.57 11.38 -3.68
CA ILE A 282 -21.01 10.14 -4.35
C ILE A 282 -22.21 9.53 -3.62
N VAL A 283 -22.24 9.53 -2.28
CA VAL A 283 -23.38 8.99 -1.49
C VAL A 283 -24.67 9.76 -1.78
N GLU A 284 -24.57 11.07 -1.87
CA GLU A 284 -25.69 12.00 -2.04
C GLU A 284 -26.22 12.05 -3.47
N GLU A 285 -25.32 12.14 -4.46
CA GLU A 285 -25.66 12.49 -5.83
C GLU A 285 -25.75 11.27 -6.77
N PHE A 286 -25.02 10.18 -6.49
CA PHE A 286 -24.95 9.06 -7.42
C PHE A 286 -26.17 8.12 -7.31
N ASN A 287 -26.73 7.74 -8.47
CA ASN A 287 -27.77 6.72 -8.55
C ASN A 287 -27.16 5.30 -8.56
N PHE A 288 -26.95 4.75 -7.37
CA PHE A 288 -26.43 3.38 -7.17
C PHE A 288 -27.29 2.27 -7.81
N GLY A 289 -28.59 2.50 -8.02
CA GLY A 289 -29.47 1.58 -8.73
C GLY A 289 -29.08 1.33 -10.18
N SER A 290 -28.25 2.22 -10.77
CA SER A 290 -27.70 2.05 -12.11
C SER A 290 -26.52 1.06 -12.19
N LEU A 291 -25.93 0.69 -11.06
CA LEU A 291 -24.84 -0.28 -10.95
C LEU A 291 -25.25 -1.57 -10.24
N PHE A 292 -26.09 -1.45 -9.21
CA PHE A 292 -26.48 -2.56 -8.36
C PHE A 292 -27.99 -2.68 -8.31
N SER A 293 -28.50 -3.90 -8.40
CA SER A 293 -29.94 -4.18 -8.32
C SER A 293 -30.44 -4.47 -6.90
N SER A 294 -29.53 -4.82 -5.98
CA SER A 294 -29.87 -5.24 -4.62
C SER A 294 -29.85 -4.05 -3.64
N LEU A 295 -31.01 -3.70 -3.07
CA LEU A 295 -31.12 -2.64 -2.06
C LEU A 295 -30.19 -2.87 -0.85
N PRO A 296 -30.11 -4.08 -0.23
CA PRO A 296 -29.16 -4.33 0.85
C PRO A 296 -27.69 -4.10 0.45
N TRP A 297 -27.34 -4.39 -0.80
CA TRP A 297 -25.98 -4.15 -1.32
C TRP A 297 -25.70 -2.65 -1.46
N ILE A 298 -26.65 -1.91 -2.03
CA ILE A 298 -26.57 -0.44 -2.15
C ILE A 298 -26.41 0.20 -0.77
N THR A 299 -27.21 -0.22 0.22
CA THR A 299 -27.12 0.32 1.59
C THR A 299 -25.73 0.10 2.18
N LYS A 300 -25.14 -1.09 1.98
CA LYS A 300 -23.76 -1.36 2.43
C LYS A 300 -22.75 -0.50 1.70
N ILE A 301 -22.84 -0.33 0.38
CA ILE A 301 -21.93 0.57 -0.35
C ILE A 301 -22.00 1.99 0.23
N LYS A 302 -23.21 2.54 0.41
CA LYS A 302 -23.39 3.89 0.98
C LYS A 302 -22.77 4.02 2.36
N LEU A 303 -23.06 3.08 3.27
CA LEU A 303 -22.45 3.06 4.60
C LEU A 303 -20.92 2.99 4.53
N GLY A 304 -20.37 2.18 3.63
CA GLY A 304 -18.92 2.08 3.45
C GLY A 304 -18.29 3.39 2.98
N LEU A 305 -18.97 4.13 2.11
CA LEU A 305 -18.54 5.47 1.71
C LEU A 305 -18.67 6.49 2.84
N ASP A 306 -19.74 6.43 3.65
CA ASP A 306 -19.89 7.27 4.85
C ASP A 306 -18.75 7.04 5.86
N TYR A 307 -18.26 5.80 5.95
CA TYR A 307 -17.08 5.44 6.74
C TYR A 307 -15.74 5.76 6.06
N LEU A 308 -15.75 6.33 4.86
CA LEU A 308 -14.57 6.64 4.04
C LEU A 308 -13.70 5.39 3.77
N ASP A 309 -14.33 4.23 3.60
CA ASP A 309 -13.62 2.96 3.46
C ASP A 309 -13.02 2.81 2.05
N CYS A 310 -11.69 2.79 1.99
CA CYS A 310 -10.96 2.73 0.72
C CYS A 310 -11.25 1.45 -0.09
N GLY A 311 -11.51 0.33 0.58
CA GLY A 311 -11.82 -0.92 -0.10
C GLY A 311 -13.18 -0.88 -0.79
N ILE A 312 -14.17 -0.25 -0.14
CA ILE A 312 -15.49 -0.01 -0.72
C ILE A 312 -15.40 0.96 -1.89
N LEU A 313 -14.64 2.06 -1.78
CA LEU A 313 -14.47 2.99 -2.90
C LEU A 313 -13.74 2.32 -4.08
N TYR A 314 -12.67 1.56 -3.83
CA TYR A 314 -11.97 0.80 -4.88
C TYR A 314 -12.93 -0.11 -5.64
N TYR A 315 -13.73 -0.89 -4.92
CA TYR A 315 -14.75 -1.76 -5.51
C TYR A 315 -15.77 -0.98 -6.34
N LEU A 316 -16.32 0.11 -5.78
CA LEU A 316 -17.32 0.94 -6.45
C LEU A 316 -16.78 1.54 -7.75
N VAL A 317 -15.59 2.15 -7.72
CA VAL A 317 -14.96 2.74 -8.89
C VAL A 317 -14.69 1.66 -9.93
N CYS A 318 -14.13 0.50 -9.53
CA CYS A 318 -13.92 -0.62 -10.43
C CYS A 318 -15.21 -1.08 -11.14
N LYS A 319 -16.34 -1.15 -10.42
CA LYS A 319 -17.66 -1.46 -10.99
C LYS A 319 -18.25 -0.35 -11.85
N ALA A 320 -17.90 0.90 -11.57
CA ALA A 320 -18.33 2.06 -12.35
C ALA A 320 -17.55 2.23 -13.66
N MET A 321 -16.35 1.64 -13.77
CA MET A 321 -15.52 1.76 -14.98
C MET A 321 -16.28 1.32 -16.24
N PRO A 322 -16.15 2.08 -17.35
CA PRO A 322 -16.83 1.76 -18.59
C PRO A 322 -16.24 0.50 -19.23
N LYS A 323 -17.03 -0.14 -20.11
CA LYS A 323 -16.53 -1.26 -20.93
C LYS A 323 -15.33 -0.80 -21.77
N GLY A 324 -14.33 -1.67 -21.92
CA GLY A 324 -13.12 -1.37 -22.64
C GLY A 324 -12.09 -2.50 -22.51
N LYS A 325 -10.83 -2.18 -22.77
CA LYS A 325 -9.69 -3.10 -22.61
C LYS A 325 -8.55 -2.40 -21.89
N LEU A 326 -7.83 -3.16 -21.07
CA LEU A 326 -6.62 -2.70 -20.40
C LEU A 326 -5.45 -2.88 -21.38
N GLU A 327 -5.06 -1.83 -22.10
CA GLU A 327 -4.03 -1.94 -23.16
C GLU A 327 -2.73 -1.21 -22.81
N ASN A 328 -2.85 0.01 -22.28
CA ASN A 328 -1.74 0.88 -21.92
C ASN A 328 -2.19 1.86 -20.83
N LEU A 329 -1.24 2.59 -20.25
CA LEU A 329 -1.49 3.50 -19.13
C LEU A 329 -2.55 4.56 -19.42
N ASP A 330 -2.49 5.21 -20.59
CA ASP A 330 -3.44 6.27 -20.95
C ASP A 330 -4.86 5.72 -21.09
N SER A 331 -5.02 4.53 -21.68
CA SER A 331 -6.31 3.84 -21.76
C SER A 331 -6.82 3.47 -20.36
N MET A 332 -5.97 2.87 -19.52
CA MET A 332 -6.33 2.49 -18.15
C MET A 332 -6.77 3.71 -17.32
N PHE A 333 -6.02 4.80 -17.40
CA PHE A 333 -6.34 6.04 -16.71
C PHE A 333 -7.64 6.65 -17.23
N SER A 334 -7.85 6.66 -18.56
CA SER A 334 -9.09 7.13 -19.17
C SER A 334 -10.32 6.32 -18.71
N LEU A 335 -10.18 5.00 -18.55
CA LEU A 335 -11.25 4.15 -18.01
C LEU A 335 -11.56 4.50 -16.55
N ILE A 336 -10.53 4.74 -15.72
CA ILE A 336 -10.70 5.16 -14.33
C ILE A 336 -11.36 6.55 -14.26
N LEU A 337 -10.94 7.51 -15.08
CA LEU A 337 -11.60 8.82 -15.16
C LEU A 337 -13.05 8.70 -15.63
N GLY A 338 -13.32 7.80 -16.58
CA GLY A 338 -14.68 7.47 -17.00
C GLY A 338 -15.54 6.94 -15.85
N ALA A 339 -14.96 6.19 -14.91
CA ALA A 339 -15.64 5.70 -13.71
C ALA A 339 -16.01 6.86 -12.77
N TYR A 340 -15.06 7.74 -12.44
CA TYR A 340 -15.33 8.91 -11.60
C TYR A 340 -16.36 9.84 -12.23
N ASN A 341 -16.27 10.10 -13.53
CA ASN A 341 -17.26 10.89 -14.26
C ASN A 341 -18.66 10.27 -14.17
N ARG A 342 -18.77 8.94 -14.29
CA ARG A 342 -20.05 8.22 -14.10
C ARG A 342 -20.57 8.36 -12.67
N LEU A 343 -19.69 8.44 -11.68
CA LEU A 343 -20.00 8.69 -10.29
C LEU A 343 -20.29 10.18 -9.99
N GLY A 344 -20.30 11.06 -10.99
CA GLY A 344 -20.61 12.48 -10.85
C GLY A 344 -19.40 13.38 -10.53
N VAL A 345 -18.18 12.86 -10.66
CA VAL A 345 -16.95 13.54 -10.22
C VAL A 345 -16.01 13.73 -11.40
N SER A 346 -15.71 14.98 -11.76
CA SER A 346 -14.65 15.25 -12.74
C SER A 346 -13.26 15.11 -12.15
N TYR A 347 -12.26 14.88 -12.99
CA TYR A 347 -10.87 14.76 -12.54
C TYR A 347 -10.34 16.06 -11.93
N GLU A 348 -10.69 17.21 -12.51
CA GLU A 348 -10.27 18.53 -12.03
C GLU A 348 -10.83 18.80 -10.63
N HIS A 349 -12.11 18.46 -10.40
CA HIS A 349 -12.76 18.59 -9.10
C HIS A 349 -12.15 17.65 -8.06
N LEU A 350 -11.95 16.38 -8.42
CA LEU A 350 -11.27 15.39 -7.57
C LEU A 350 -9.87 15.88 -7.15
N LYS A 351 -9.09 16.38 -8.10
CA LYS A 351 -7.72 16.84 -7.86
C LYS A 351 -7.68 18.09 -6.98
N ALA A 352 -8.58 19.05 -7.21
CA ALA A 352 -8.67 20.27 -6.41
C ALA A 352 -9.06 19.97 -4.95
N GLU A 353 -10.10 19.16 -4.73
CA GLU A 353 -10.52 18.77 -3.38
C GLU A 353 -9.48 17.89 -2.69
N SER A 354 -8.79 17.03 -3.44
CA SER A 354 -7.66 16.24 -2.92
C SER A 354 -6.53 17.12 -2.42
N GLU A 355 -6.10 18.11 -3.22
CA GLU A 355 -5.03 19.03 -2.83
C GLU A 355 -5.40 19.82 -1.57
N LYS A 356 -6.63 20.33 -1.50
CA LYS A 356 -7.15 21.03 -0.33
C LYS A 356 -7.08 20.18 0.93
N GLU A 357 -7.63 18.96 0.89
CA GLU A 357 -7.67 18.09 2.07
C GLU A 357 -6.27 17.53 2.42
N PHE A 358 -5.47 17.19 1.42
CA PHE A 358 -4.08 16.81 1.63
C PHE A 358 -3.29 17.90 2.36
N LEU A 359 -3.40 19.17 1.91
CA LEU A 359 -2.71 20.29 2.54
C LEU A 359 -3.21 20.54 3.96
N GLU A 360 -4.51 20.41 4.22
CA GLU A 360 -5.08 20.54 5.57
C GLU A 360 -4.43 19.55 6.56
N TYR A 361 -4.46 18.25 6.25
CA TYR A 361 -3.94 17.23 7.16
C TYR A 361 -2.41 17.22 7.21
N SER A 362 -1.73 17.40 6.07
CA SER A 362 -0.27 17.45 6.05
C SER A 362 0.27 18.68 6.76
N HIS A 363 -0.40 19.84 6.70
CA HIS A 363 -0.01 21.02 7.46
C HIS A 363 -0.18 20.78 8.97
N ALA A 364 -1.30 20.18 9.38
CA ALA A 364 -1.52 19.80 10.77
C ALA A 364 -0.45 18.84 11.32
N ALA A 365 0.02 17.89 10.50
CA ALA A 365 1.14 17.01 10.86
C ALA A 365 2.50 17.75 10.83
N ALA A 366 2.70 18.67 9.88
CA ALA A 366 3.92 19.46 9.73
C ALA A 366 4.16 20.44 10.89
N THR A 367 3.11 20.84 11.61
CA THR A 367 3.19 21.68 12.82
C THR A 367 3.28 20.88 14.12
N SER A 368 3.38 19.55 14.04
CA SER A 368 3.54 18.68 15.21
C SER A 368 4.76 19.07 16.06
N LYS A 369 4.62 18.93 17.38
CA LYS A 369 5.70 19.01 18.37
C LYS A 369 6.72 17.87 18.22
N ILE A 370 6.33 16.81 17.51
CA ILE A 370 7.17 15.64 17.23
C ILE A 370 7.99 15.93 15.98
N SER A 371 9.31 16.07 16.16
CA SER A 371 10.23 16.55 15.13
C SER A 371 10.24 15.64 13.91
N SER A 372 10.25 14.33 14.12
CA SER A 372 10.24 13.34 13.03
C SER A 372 8.95 13.43 12.22
N ILE A 373 7.77 13.49 12.85
CA ILE A 373 6.49 13.61 12.13
C ILE A 373 6.44 14.94 11.35
N SER A 374 6.86 16.05 11.97
CA SER A 374 6.92 17.36 11.30
C SER A 374 7.77 17.31 10.03
N LYS A 375 8.96 16.70 10.09
CA LYS A 375 9.87 16.56 8.94
C LYS A 375 9.30 15.65 7.86
N ILE A 376 8.73 14.50 8.25
CA ILE A 376 8.11 13.54 7.33
C ILE A 376 6.92 14.18 6.61
N ALA A 377 6.05 14.90 7.32
CA ALA A 377 4.92 15.58 6.71
C ALA A 377 5.34 16.66 5.70
N LYS A 378 6.38 17.45 6.00
CA LYS A 378 6.94 18.44 5.06
C LYS A 378 7.55 17.78 3.82
N ALA A 379 8.23 16.65 3.99
CA ALA A 379 8.73 15.86 2.88
C ALA A 379 7.58 15.28 2.04
N GLY A 380 6.52 14.79 2.69
CA GLY A 380 5.29 14.32 2.06
C GLY A 380 4.62 15.40 1.19
N GLN A 381 4.59 16.66 1.65
CA GLN A 381 4.09 17.79 0.86
C GLN A 381 4.88 17.99 -0.44
N LYS A 382 6.21 17.93 -0.37
CA LYS A 382 7.08 18.00 -1.56
C LYS A 382 6.86 16.80 -2.49
N ASN A 383 6.72 15.60 -1.93
CA ASN A 383 6.50 14.38 -2.71
C ASN A 383 5.13 14.38 -3.42
N TYR A 384 4.08 14.83 -2.75
CA TYR A 384 2.73 14.95 -3.31
C TYR A 384 2.72 15.86 -4.55
N SER A 385 3.37 17.03 -4.48
CA SER A 385 3.41 17.98 -5.61
C SER A 385 4.21 17.48 -6.81
N LEU A 386 5.14 16.54 -6.61
CA LEU A 386 5.94 15.91 -7.66
C LEU A 386 5.24 14.70 -8.30
N THR A 387 4.10 14.25 -7.75
CA THR A 387 3.46 13.01 -8.18
C THR A 387 2.44 13.25 -9.28
N ASP A 388 2.64 12.57 -10.40
CA ASP A 388 1.67 12.49 -11.49
C ASP A 388 0.79 11.24 -11.30
N TRP A 389 -0.51 11.45 -11.13
CA TRP A 389 -1.46 10.37 -10.86
C TRP A 389 -1.77 9.50 -12.08
N ASN A 390 -1.43 9.95 -13.30
CA ASN A 390 -1.50 9.13 -14.51
C ASN A 390 -0.28 8.19 -14.64
N LYS A 391 0.72 8.33 -13.78
CA LYS A 391 1.91 7.48 -13.79
C LYS A 391 1.82 6.45 -12.69
N ILE A 392 2.12 5.21 -13.06
CA ILE A 392 2.32 4.13 -12.10
C ILE A 392 3.65 4.33 -11.41
N ARG A 393 4.72 4.51 -12.20
CA ARG A 393 6.08 4.58 -11.70
C ARG A 393 6.30 5.82 -10.84
N LEU A 394 6.73 5.59 -9.61
CA LEU A 394 7.29 6.64 -8.77
C LEU A 394 8.73 6.90 -9.19
N ASP A 395 9.07 8.16 -9.42
CA ASP A 395 10.46 8.55 -9.63
C ASP A 395 11.14 8.77 -8.27
N PHE A 396 11.57 7.68 -7.63
CA PHE A 396 12.16 7.70 -6.29
C PHE A 396 13.39 8.60 -6.18
N HIS A 397 14.10 8.89 -7.28
CA HIS A 397 15.23 9.82 -7.28
C HIS A 397 14.78 11.29 -7.14
N LEU A 398 13.51 11.59 -7.44
CA LEU A 398 12.90 12.91 -7.26
C LEU A 398 12.18 13.07 -5.90
N LEU A 399 12.05 12.02 -5.10
CA LEU A 399 11.34 12.06 -3.84
C LEU A 399 12.28 12.35 -2.65
N SER A 400 11.77 13.04 -1.65
CA SER A 400 12.39 13.10 -0.32
C SER A 400 12.03 11.82 0.44
N LEU A 401 13.00 10.91 0.60
CA LEU A 401 12.82 9.59 1.20
C LEU A 401 13.79 9.39 2.37
N PRO A 402 13.39 8.69 3.44
CA PRO A 402 14.29 8.42 4.56
C PRO A 402 15.35 7.39 4.18
N ARG A 403 16.38 7.27 5.01
CA ARG A 403 17.28 6.12 4.97
C ARG A 403 16.53 4.85 5.38
N ALA A 404 16.96 3.71 4.86
CA ALA A 404 16.46 2.41 5.26
C ALA A 404 17.37 1.76 6.31
N LEU A 405 16.79 0.99 7.23
CA LEU A 405 17.52 0.15 8.18
C LEU A 405 17.73 -1.25 7.57
N LEU A 406 18.98 -1.69 7.49
CA LEU A 406 19.35 -3.00 6.96
C LEU A 406 19.33 -4.09 8.04
N GLY A 407 19.33 -5.37 7.64
CA GLY A 407 19.31 -6.52 8.54
C GLY A 407 20.53 -6.64 9.45
N ASP A 408 21.66 -6.05 9.03
CA ASP A 408 22.90 -5.94 9.81
C ASP A 408 22.98 -4.67 10.67
N SER A 409 21.85 -3.93 10.79
CA SER A 409 21.71 -2.67 11.52
C SER A 409 22.48 -1.48 10.93
N ASN A 410 23.03 -1.60 9.71
CA ASN A 410 23.53 -0.43 8.99
C ASN A 410 22.38 0.40 8.41
N GLN A 411 22.63 1.68 8.17
CA GLN A 411 21.70 2.57 7.47
C GLN A 411 22.10 2.68 6.00
N ALA A 412 21.11 2.63 5.10
CA ALA A 412 21.33 2.71 3.67
C ALA A 412 20.58 3.89 3.04
N HIS A 413 21.26 4.59 2.14
CA HIS A 413 20.64 5.62 1.31
C HIS A 413 20.56 5.11 -0.14
N PHE A 414 19.37 4.67 -0.55
CA PHE A 414 19.16 4.10 -1.90
C PHE A 414 18.95 5.17 -2.98
N PHE A 415 18.47 6.36 -2.62
CA PHE A 415 18.13 7.44 -3.54
C PHE A 415 18.78 8.78 -3.16
N PRO A 416 20.13 8.86 -3.15
CA PRO A 416 20.85 10.06 -2.73
C PRO A 416 20.57 11.27 -3.61
N ARG A 417 20.24 12.40 -2.97
CA ARG A 417 20.05 13.70 -3.60
C ARG A 417 20.21 14.84 -2.59
N ASP A 418 20.90 15.90 -3.00
CA ASP A 418 21.17 17.07 -2.14
C ASP A 418 19.90 17.75 -1.60
N GLU A 419 18.80 17.71 -2.34
CA GLU A 419 17.52 18.32 -1.94
C GLU A 419 16.59 17.35 -1.19
N ASN A 420 17.06 16.14 -0.83
CA ASN A 420 16.30 15.18 -0.02
C ASN A 420 16.27 15.66 1.44
N SER A 421 15.13 16.19 1.86
CA SER A 421 14.96 16.74 3.22
C SER A 421 14.97 15.69 4.34
N LEU A 422 14.90 14.40 4.00
CA LEU A 422 14.92 13.28 4.97
C LEU A 422 16.28 12.56 5.04
N ASP A 423 17.28 12.97 4.26
CA ASP A 423 18.62 12.34 4.26
C ASP A 423 19.44 12.64 5.53
N LEU A 424 19.09 13.69 6.27
CA LEU A 424 19.89 14.18 7.39
C LEU A 424 19.48 13.62 8.77
N GLY A 425 18.46 12.74 8.81
CA GLY A 425 17.98 12.15 10.07
C GLY A 425 18.72 10.85 10.42
N ASP A 426 19.18 10.72 11.66
CA ASP A 426 19.57 9.42 12.21
C ASP A 426 18.31 8.56 12.41
N ILE A 427 18.23 7.41 11.75
CA ILE A 427 17.11 6.45 11.92
C ILE A 427 16.90 6.10 13.40
N GLU A 428 17.97 6.02 14.20
CA GLU A 428 17.87 5.73 15.62
C GLU A 428 17.14 6.85 16.37
N GLN A 429 17.35 8.11 16.00
CA GLN A 429 16.62 9.24 16.56
C GLN A 429 15.13 9.17 16.21
N ILE A 430 14.81 8.89 14.94
CA ILE A 430 13.42 8.75 14.48
C ILE A 430 12.73 7.60 15.23
N TYR A 431 13.38 6.45 15.33
CA TYR A 431 12.87 5.29 16.06
C TYR A 431 12.58 5.64 17.52
N ASN A 432 13.56 6.21 18.24
CA ASN A 432 13.42 6.53 19.66
C ASN A 432 12.29 7.53 19.94
N GLU A 433 12.12 8.53 19.06
CA GLU A 433 11.04 9.49 19.18
C GLU A 433 9.67 8.83 18.96
N LEU A 434 9.51 8.03 17.90
CA LEU A 434 8.21 7.50 17.50
C LEU A 434 7.78 6.24 18.28
N VAL A 435 8.73 5.40 18.70
CA VAL A 435 8.43 4.21 19.52
C VAL A 435 7.83 4.60 20.87
N THR A 436 8.20 5.77 21.41
CA THR A 436 7.62 6.29 22.65
C THR A 436 6.13 6.56 22.49
N GLY A 437 5.74 7.17 21.37
CA GLY A 437 4.34 7.42 21.03
C GLY A 437 3.55 6.14 20.76
N GLN A 438 4.17 5.15 20.12
CA GLN A 438 3.59 3.83 19.93
C GLN A 438 3.27 3.16 21.28
N LEU A 439 4.27 3.06 22.18
CA LEU A 439 4.10 2.42 23.50
C LEU A 439 3.02 3.11 24.34
N TRP A 440 2.94 4.43 24.26
CA TRP A 440 1.85 5.19 24.87
C TRP A 440 0.49 4.77 24.31
N THR A 441 0.38 4.73 22.98
CA THR A 441 -0.86 4.41 22.28
C THR A 441 -1.35 2.99 22.61
N GLU A 442 -0.45 2.01 22.61
CA GLU A 442 -0.75 0.62 22.97
C GLU A 442 -1.22 0.50 24.43
N ARG A 443 -0.50 1.12 25.36
CA ARG A 443 -0.85 1.11 26.78
C ARG A 443 -2.23 1.72 27.05
N PHE A 444 -2.54 2.85 26.41
CA PHE A 444 -3.85 3.48 26.56
C PHE A 444 -4.96 2.64 25.92
N ALA A 445 -4.71 2.08 24.74
CA ALA A 445 -5.68 1.24 24.05
C ALA A 445 -6.00 -0.05 24.81
N GLU A 446 -5.02 -0.64 25.49
CA GLU A 446 -5.21 -1.78 26.39
C GLU A 446 -6.18 -1.43 27.53
N ALA A 447 -6.04 -0.26 28.15
CA ALA A 447 -6.93 0.20 29.22
C ALA A 447 -8.38 0.52 28.77
N CYS A 448 -8.61 0.64 27.46
CA CYS A 448 -9.94 0.87 26.89
C CYS A 448 -10.73 -0.43 26.62
N ASN A 449 -10.07 -1.59 26.67
CA ASN A 449 -10.68 -2.91 26.47
C ASN A 449 -10.94 -3.58 27.82
#